data_AF-A0A2D9Y2D1-F1
#
_entry.id   AF-A0A2D9Y2D1-F1
#
_cell.length_a   1.000
_cell.length_b   1.000
_cell.length_c   1.000
_cell.angle_alpha   90.00
_cell.angle_beta   90.00
_cell.angle_gamma   90.00
#
_symmetry.space_group_name_H-M   'P 1'
#
loop_
_entity.id
_entity.type
_entity.pdbx_description
1 polymer ?
#
loop_
_entity_poly.entity_id
_entity_poly.type
_entity_poly.pdbx_seq_one_letter_code
_entity_poly.pdbx_strand_id
1 'polypeptide(L)'
;MIIGFFKKSYAQAELLKNIALGIESSTPGEFITGTVNINTVPGIELNGFYYFALNRFDDYDTGFSLWKTDGTAENTSHIKSYGTSNNGNVFNNLFIEQSILLNGYFYFKEGPLGGNNTSKIWRSNGTEAGTEIIVTESNPQSSEMILLNNNIIYTDFTTTYGRELYIIPNGMPVASPQVIKDIRPGDNGGQNPIGLSSDARQLNILGNSIIFVADDGTTGDELWITDGTDSGTQLIKGIRPNGSSNPTAFIS
;
A
#
# COMPACT_ATOMS: atom_id res chain seq x y z
N MET A 1 -6.64 -10.44 20.03
CA MET A 1 -5.35 -10.22 20.69
C MET A 1 -5.30 -8.75 21.07
N ILE A 2 -5.13 -8.43 22.35
CA ILE A 2 -5.37 -7.09 22.91
C ILE A 2 -4.24 -6.15 22.49
N ILE A 3 -4.59 -5.11 21.74
CA ILE A 3 -3.68 -4.01 21.36
C ILE A 3 -3.39 -3.21 22.63
N GLY A 4 -2.16 -3.32 23.11
CA GLY A 4 -1.70 -2.60 24.30
C GLY A 4 -1.54 -1.12 24.00
N PHE A 5 -2.40 -0.29 24.59
CA PHE A 5 -2.22 1.16 24.61
C PHE A 5 -0.91 1.50 25.33
N PHE A 6 0.11 1.96 24.60
CA PHE A 6 1.29 2.58 25.20
C PHE A 6 0.91 3.92 25.83
N LYS A 7 0.61 3.90 27.14
CA LYS A 7 0.74 5.07 28.01
C LYS A 7 2.22 5.24 28.37
N LYS A 8 2.97 6.01 27.59
CA LYS A 8 4.21 6.63 28.08
C LYS A 8 4.19 8.14 27.82
N SER A 9 4.62 8.85 28.85
CA SER A 9 4.27 10.22 29.23
C SER A 9 4.87 11.31 28.35
N TYR A 10 4.04 12.32 28.04
CA TYR A 10 4.25 13.77 27.85
C TYR A 10 5.59 14.36 27.35
N ALA A 11 6.77 13.83 27.68
CA ALA A 11 8.07 14.30 27.20
C ALA A 11 8.38 13.88 25.73
N GLN A 12 7.63 12.91 25.20
CA GLN A 12 7.81 12.33 23.85
C GLN A 12 7.11 13.15 22.74
N ALA A 13 6.08 13.94 23.09
CA ALA A 13 5.27 14.69 22.13
C ALA A 13 5.96 15.99 21.64
N GLU A 14 6.80 16.61 22.48
CA GLU A 14 7.44 17.90 22.18
C GLU A 14 8.57 17.76 21.16
N LEU A 15 9.30 16.65 21.22
CA LEU A 15 10.31 16.31 20.23
C LEU A 15 9.70 15.97 18.85
N LEU A 16 8.66 15.14 18.82
CA LEU A 16 8.04 14.74 17.55
C LEU A 16 7.32 15.91 16.88
N LYS A 17 6.82 16.87 17.67
CA LYS A 17 6.32 18.15 17.19
C LYS A 17 7.44 19.02 16.60
N ASN A 18 8.65 19.04 17.19
CA ASN A 18 9.80 19.76 16.63
C ASN A 18 10.32 19.12 15.33
N ILE A 19 10.17 17.81 15.15
CA ILE A 19 10.54 17.09 13.91
C ILE A 19 9.49 17.29 12.82
N ALA A 20 8.19 17.33 13.16
CA ALA A 20 7.11 17.62 12.22
C ALA A 20 7.02 19.11 11.81
N LEU A 21 7.46 20.02 12.67
CA LEU A 21 7.57 21.47 12.39
C LEU A 21 8.96 21.86 11.84
N GLY A 22 9.92 20.94 11.86
CA GLY A 22 11.32 21.15 11.53
C GLY A 22 11.66 20.83 10.08
N ILE A 23 11.10 21.62 9.15
CA ILE A 23 12.02 22.20 8.16
C ILE A 23 12.84 23.18 9.00
N GLU A 24 14.14 22.92 9.15
CA GLU A 24 15.02 24.02 9.51
C GLU A 24 14.95 25.02 8.34
N SER A 25 13.98 25.95 8.39
CA SER A 25 14.15 27.19 7.66
C SER A 25 15.37 27.84 8.29
N SER A 26 16.19 28.45 7.45
CA SER A 26 17.38 29.21 7.85
C SER A 26 17.06 30.47 8.70
N THR A 27 15.85 30.59 9.23
CA THR A 27 15.37 31.73 9.99
C THR A 27 14.61 31.29 11.24
N PRO A 28 15.18 31.49 12.44
CA PRO A 28 14.47 31.29 13.70
C PRO A 28 13.33 32.33 13.83
N GLY A 29 12.09 31.92 14.13
CA GLY A 29 11.18 32.86 14.80
C GLY A 29 9.66 32.75 14.68
N GLU A 30 9.04 31.92 13.84
CA GLU A 30 7.58 31.82 13.82
C GLU A 30 7.08 30.41 14.16
N PHE A 31 6.59 30.27 15.39
CA PHE A 31 6.05 29.03 15.93
C PHE A 31 4.55 28.94 15.63
N ILE A 32 4.10 27.83 15.02
CA ILE A 32 2.69 27.45 15.10
C ILE A 32 2.42 26.92 16.52
N THR A 33 1.66 27.69 17.30
CA THR A 33 1.25 27.35 18.66
C THR A 33 0.05 26.37 18.63
N GLY A 34 0.32 25.07 18.53
CA GLY A 34 -0.74 24.05 18.66
C GLY A 34 -0.21 22.66 19.01
N THR A 35 -0.85 21.92 19.91
CA THR A 35 -0.47 20.56 20.33
C THR A 35 -0.76 19.58 19.18
N VAL A 36 0.25 18.88 18.65
CA VAL A 36 0.08 17.83 17.63
C VAL A 36 0.17 16.46 18.32
N ASN A 37 -0.87 15.65 18.18
CA ASN A 37 -1.00 14.35 18.83
C ASN A 37 -0.51 13.25 17.87
N ILE A 38 0.64 12.63 18.11
CA ILE A 38 1.21 11.60 17.20
C ILE A 38 0.34 10.35 17.04
N ASN A 39 -0.62 10.11 17.95
CA ASN A 39 -1.67 9.09 17.75
C ASN A 39 -2.54 9.38 16.52
N THR A 40 -2.40 10.56 15.90
CA THR A 40 -3.13 10.95 14.70
C THR A 40 -2.26 10.93 13.45
N VAL A 41 -0.96 10.61 13.52
CA VAL A 41 -0.13 10.39 12.32
C VAL A 41 -0.18 8.90 12.00
N PRO A 42 -0.86 8.49 10.91
CA PRO A 42 -1.00 7.09 10.56
C PRO A 42 0.37 6.44 10.34
N GLY A 43 0.52 5.20 10.78
CA GLY A 43 1.81 4.52 10.82
C GLY A 43 1.69 3.05 11.22
N ILE A 44 2.83 2.42 11.48
CA ILE A 44 2.89 1.01 11.87
C ILE A 44 3.98 0.75 12.92
N GLU A 45 3.76 -0.22 13.81
CA GLU A 45 4.76 -0.67 14.76
C GLU A 45 5.51 -1.91 14.25
N LEU A 46 6.84 -1.90 14.41
CA LEU A 46 7.69 -3.06 14.17
C LEU A 46 8.91 -2.99 15.12
N ASN A 47 9.24 -4.10 15.78
CA ASN A 47 10.43 -4.24 16.63
C ASN A 47 10.60 -3.13 17.70
N GLY A 48 9.49 -2.64 18.27
CA GLY A 48 9.50 -1.61 19.32
C GLY A 48 9.64 -0.17 18.81
N PHE A 49 9.62 0.04 17.49
CA PHE A 49 9.59 1.35 16.86
C PHE A 49 8.24 1.58 16.17
N TYR A 50 7.79 2.83 16.17
CA TYR A 50 6.70 3.34 15.34
C TYR A 50 7.27 3.96 14.08
N TYR A 51 6.75 3.56 12.92
CA TYR A 51 7.14 4.01 11.60
C TYR A 51 6.02 4.85 11.00
N PHE A 52 6.37 5.99 10.45
CA PHE A 52 5.41 6.97 9.94
C PHE A 52 6.00 7.78 8.79
N ALA A 53 5.13 8.37 8.01
CA ALA A 53 5.51 9.25 6.92
C ALA A 53 5.34 10.71 7.33
N LEU A 54 6.34 11.54 7.02
CA LEU A 54 6.26 12.99 7.12
C LEU A 54 6.37 13.60 5.74
N ASN A 55 5.58 14.64 5.47
CA ASN A 55 5.75 15.44 4.26
C ASN A 55 6.90 16.44 4.47
N ARG A 56 7.84 16.47 3.53
CA ARG A 56 8.92 17.45 3.48
C ARG A 56 8.41 18.64 2.68
N PHE A 57 8.34 19.80 3.33
CA PHE A 57 8.02 21.07 2.70
C PHE A 57 9.23 22.02 2.79
N ASP A 58 10.36 21.68 2.19
CA ASP A 58 11.36 22.72 1.94
C ASP A 58 11.09 23.38 0.58
N ASP A 59 11.60 24.60 0.37
CA ASP A 59 11.22 25.51 -0.72
C ASP A 59 11.49 24.96 -2.14
N TYR A 60 12.11 23.78 -2.27
CA TYR A 60 12.52 23.20 -3.55
C TYR A 60 12.26 21.69 -3.69
N ASP A 61 11.88 20.97 -2.62
CA ASP A 61 11.69 19.52 -2.66
C ASP A 61 10.36 19.11 -2.00
N THR A 62 9.41 18.65 -2.82
CA THR A 62 8.09 18.18 -2.37
C THR A 62 8.08 16.66 -2.40
N GLY A 63 8.02 16.03 -1.22
CA GLY A 63 8.07 14.58 -1.11
C GLY A 63 7.85 14.07 0.32
N PHE A 64 7.50 12.80 0.45
CA PHE A 64 7.35 12.18 1.77
C PHE A 64 8.64 11.50 2.19
N SER A 65 8.87 11.42 3.49
CA SER A 65 9.99 10.70 4.08
C SER A 65 9.47 9.71 5.11
N LEU A 66 10.06 8.51 5.12
CA LEU A 66 9.82 7.48 6.12
C LEU A 66 10.74 7.75 7.31
N TRP A 67 10.14 7.75 8.50
CA TRP A 67 10.81 7.95 9.78
C TRP A 67 10.52 6.81 10.73
N LYS A 68 11.34 6.67 11.77
CA LYS A 68 11.08 5.80 12.92
C LYS A 68 11.24 6.56 14.23
N THR A 69 10.55 6.10 15.26
CA THR A 69 10.70 6.59 16.64
C THR A 69 10.34 5.49 17.65
N ASP A 70 11.00 5.47 18.81
CA ASP A 70 10.51 4.75 20.02
C ASP A 70 9.78 5.72 20.98
N GLY A 71 9.51 6.93 20.50
CA GLY A 71 9.00 8.08 21.23
C GLY A 71 10.08 8.98 21.84
N THR A 72 11.37 8.66 21.77
CA THR A 72 12.45 9.48 22.34
C THR A 72 13.21 10.30 21.28
N ALA A 73 13.88 11.36 21.75
CA ALA A 73 14.76 12.22 20.94
C ALA A 73 15.82 11.44 20.18
N GLU A 74 16.54 10.65 20.93
CA GLU A 74 17.73 9.95 20.52
C GLU A 74 17.43 8.87 19.47
N ASN A 75 16.28 8.21 19.59
CA ASN A 75 15.88 7.11 18.74
C ASN A 75 14.81 7.50 17.70
N THR A 76 14.66 8.80 17.44
CA THR A 76 13.88 9.29 16.30
C THR A 76 14.81 9.63 15.15
N SER A 77 14.64 8.96 14.01
CA SER A 77 15.53 9.19 12.86
C SER A 77 14.81 9.01 11.52
N HIS A 78 15.30 9.74 10.54
CA HIS A 78 14.97 9.55 9.13
C HIS A 78 15.45 8.16 8.67
N ILE A 79 14.66 7.49 7.82
CA ILE A 79 15.04 6.24 7.16
C ILE A 79 15.32 6.49 5.70
N LYS A 80 14.37 7.10 4.97
CA LYS A 80 14.46 7.28 3.52
C LYS A 80 13.49 8.36 3.04
N SER A 81 13.90 9.15 2.05
CA SER A 81 13.04 10.13 1.37
C SER A 81 12.54 9.58 0.03
N TYR A 82 11.35 10.00 -0.39
CA TYR A 82 10.63 9.45 -1.55
C TYR A 82 10.15 10.57 -2.48
N GLY A 83 10.69 10.54 -3.70
CA GLY A 83 10.34 11.41 -4.81
C GLY A 83 10.81 12.85 -4.63
N THR A 84 11.54 13.33 -5.61
CA THR A 84 11.78 14.77 -5.82
C THR A 84 11.14 15.09 -7.16
N SER A 85 10.30 16.12 -7.21
CA SER A 85 9.91 16.69 -8.50
C SER A 85 10.06 18.21 -8.43
N ASN A 86 10.74 18.75 -9.43
CA ASN A 86 11.05 20.18 -9.52
C ASN A 86 9.82 21.07 -9.80
N ASN A 87 8.60 20.53 -9.77
CA ASN A 87 7.39 21.20 -10.26
C ASN A 87 6.34 21.52 -9.17
N GLY A 88 6.71 21.42 -7.88
CA GLY A 88 5.98 22.02 -6.76
C GLY A 88 4.54 21.55 -6.52
N ASN A 89 4.07 20.47 -7.18
CA ASN A 89 2.68 20.03 -7.14
C ASN A 89 2.52 18.50 -7.02
N VAL A 90 3.49 17.81 -6.42
CA VAL A 90 3.52 16.33 -6.43
C VAL A 90 3.28 15.77 -5.04
N PHE A 91 2.09 15.19 -4.85
CA PHE A 91 1.65 14.56 -3.60
C PHE A 91 1.97 13.06 -3.61
N ASN A 92 3.18 12.68 -3.18
CA ASN A 92 3.57 11.26 -3.09
C ASN A 92 3.10 10.61 -1.79
N ASN A 93 1.85 10.19 -1.66
CA ASN A 93 1.41 9.61 -0.38
C ASN A 93 2.12 8.28 -0.07
N LEU A 94 2.71 8.17 1.13
CA LEU A 94 3.14 6.89 1.70
C LEU A 94 2.02 6.34 2.58
N PHE A 95 1.39 5.25 2.15
CA PHE A 95 0.29 4.61 2.86
C PHE A 95 0.81 3.62 3.92
N ILE A 96 1.49 4.14 4.93
CA ILE A 96 2.14 3.33 5.97
C ILE A 96 1.11 2.61 6.86
N GLU A 97 -0.03 3.23 7.10
CA GLU A 97 -1.12 2.68 7.91
C GLU A 97 -1.82 1.47 7.29
N GLN A 98 -1.67 1.28 5.98
CA GLN A 98 -2.21 0.14 5.24
C GLN A 98 -1.16 -0.96 5.07
N SER A 99 -0.11 -0.93 5.88
CA SER A 99 1.00 -1.87 5.73
C SER A 99 0.65 -3.27 6.18
N ILE A 100 1.23 -4.25 5.49
CA ILE A 100 1.22 -5.65 5.93
C ILE A 100 2.52 -5.93 6.70
N LEU A 101 2.44 -6.65 7.83
CA LEU A 101 3.62 -7.18 8.52
C LEU A 101 3.86 -8.63 8.09
N LEU A 102 5.07 -8.92 7.65
CA LEU A 102 5.46 -10.27 7.26
C LEU A 102 6.98 -10.44 7.38
N ASN A 103 7.43 -11.53 8.00
CA ASN A 103 8.83 -11.94 8.04
C ASN A 103 9.83 -10.85 8.53
N GLY A 104 9.40 -10.00 9.48
CA GLY A 104 10.25 -8.92 10.02
C GLY A 104 10.32 -7.65 9.17
N TYR A 105 9.46 -7.53 8.16
CA TYR A 105 9.29 -6.35 7.32
C TYR A 105 7.85 -5.83 7.43
N PHE A 106 7.69 -4.53 7.21
CA PHE A 106 6.40 -3.93 6.84
C PHE A 106 6.40 -3.58 5.35
N TYR A 107 5.27 -3.81 4.71
CA TYR A 107 5.07 -3.63 3.27
C TYR A 107 4.07 -2.53 3.05
N PHE A 108 4.47 -1.47 2.35
CA PHE A 108 3.67 -0.26 2.21
C PHE A 108 3.66 0.23 0.76
N LYS A 109 2.70 1.11 0.48
CA LYS A 109 2.52 1.67 -0.86
C LYS A 109 3.04 3.10 -0.92
N GLU A 110 3.72 3.39 -2.02
CA GLU A 110 4.03 4.75 -2.46
C GLU A 110 3.05 5.10 -3.58
N GLY A 111 2.26 6.16 -3.38
CA GLY A 111 1.29 6.66 -4.34
C GLY A 111 1.92 7.28 -5.60
N PRO A 112 1.09 7.70 -6.58
CA PRO A 112 1.56 8.16 -7.88
C PRO A 112 2.44 9.42 -7.81
N LEU A 113 3.45 9.49 -8.68
CA LEU A 113 4.39 10.61 -8.77
C LEU A 113 3.98 11.60 -9.89
N GLY A 114 3.41 12.75 -9.55
CA GLY A 114 3.44 13.95 -10.41
C GLY A 114 3.10 13.76 -11.89
N GLY A 115 1.82 13.51 -12.19
CA GLY A 115 1.33 13.39 -13.56
C GLY A 115 1.62 12.03 -14.23
N ASN A 116 2.42 11.16 -13.60
CA ASN A 116 2.44 9.74 -13.93
C ASN A 116 1.46 8.97 -13.03
N ASN A 117 0.82 7.95 -13.60
CA ASN A 117 -0.12 7.08 -12.91
C ASN A 117 0.59 5.80 -12.46
N THR A 118 1.73 5.90 -11.76
CA THR A 118 2.41 4.71 -11.25
C THR A 118 2.72 4.82 -9.75
N SER A 119 2.18 3.87 -9.00
CA SER A 119 2.48 3.59 -7.59
C SER A 119 3.54 2.48 -7.50
N LYS A 120 4.09 2.29 -6.31
CA LYS A 120 5.05 1.22 -6.01
C LYS A 120 4.69 0.52 -4.72
N ILE A 121 5.06 -0.76 -4.62
CA ILE A 121 5.06 -1.48 -3.34
C ILE A 121 6.49 -1.58 -2.84
N TRP A 122 6.67 -1.15 -1.60
CA TRP A 122 7.94 -1.18 -0.87
C TRP A 122 7.86 -2.17 0.28
N ARG A 123 9.03 -2.62 0.72
CA ARG A 123 9.20 -3.24 2.03
C ARG A 123 10.26 -2.50 2.84
N SER A 124 10.15 -2.55 4.17
CA SER A 124 11.16 -2.03 5.08
C SER A 124 11.27 -2.88 6.35
N ASN A 125 12.50 -3.14 6.79
CA ASN A 125 12.80 -3.66 8.12
C ASN A 125 13.13 -2.55 9.13
N GLY A 126 12.93 -1.29 8.75
CA GLY A 126 13.24 -0.11 9.57
C GLY A 126 14.66 0.43 9.47
N THR A 127 15.44 -0.04 8.49
CA THR A 127 16.76 0.50 8.12
C THR A 127 16.73 0.99 6.68
N GLU A 128 17.56 1.97 6.33
CA GLU A 128 17.64 2.48 4.95
C GLU A 128 18.02 1.37 3.95
N ALA A 129 19.02 0.55 4.29
CA ALA A 129 19.48 -0.55 3.45
C ALA A 129 18.43 -1.66 3.27
N GLY A 130 17.62 -1.93 4.29
CA GLY A 130 16.51 -2.89 4.21
C GLY A 130 15.21 -2.27 3.71
N THR A 131 15.24 -1.05 3.17
CA THR A 131 14.08 -0.36 2.60
C THR A 131 14.18 -0.29 1.08
N GLU A 132 13.45 -1.16 0.40
CA GLU A 132 13.56 -1.38 -1.04
C GLU A 132 12.20 -1.57 -1.74
N ILE A 133 12.19 -1.28 -3.04
CA ILE A 133 11.04 -1.50 -3.91
C ILE A 133 10.98 -3.00 -4.22
N ILE A 134 9.78 -3.58 -4.15
CA ILE A 134 9.54 -4.98 -4.50
C ILE A 134 8.57 -5.15 -5.67
N VAL A 135 7.79 -4.12 -5.98
CA VAL A 135 6.96 -4.05 -7.18
C VAL A 135 7.11 -2.66 -7.79
N THR A 136 7.60 -2.60 -9.02
CA THR A 136 7.66 -1.40 -9.85
C THR A 136 6.43 -1.38 -10.76
N GLU A 137 5.82 -0.22 -10.95
CA GLU A 137 4.73 0.03 -11.91
C GLU A 137 3.35 -0.55 -11.52
N SER A 138 2.77 -0.05 -10.43
CA SER A 138 1.37 -0.33 -10.10
C SER A 138 0.44 0.82 -10.52
N ASN A 139 -0.75 0.56 -11.06
CA ASN A 139 -1.70 1.64 -11.39
C ASN A 139 -2.33 2.20 -10.09
N PRO A 140 -2.38 3.53 -9.86
CA PRO A 140 -2.83 4.16 -8.61
C PRO A 140 -4.30 3.93 -8.27
N GLN A 141 -5.12 3.46 -9.22
CA GLN A 141 -6.54 3.16 -8.98
C GLN A 141 -6.74 1.78 -8.31
N SER A 142 -5.67 1.01 -8.10
CA SER A 142 -5.74 -0.38 -7.62
C SER A 142 -4.60 -0.71 -6.68
N SER A 143 -4.87 -0.88 -5.38
CA SER A 143 -3.80 -1.29 -4.46
C SER A 143 -4.30 -1.85 -3.12
N GLU A 144 -5.38 -2.63 -3.07
CA GLU A 144 -5.64 -3.40 -1.85
C GLU A 144 -4.49 -4.41 -1.67
N MET A 145 -3.94 -4.51 -0.45
CA MET A 145 -2.97 -5.54 -0.09
C MET A 145 -3.54 -6.33 1.08
N ILE A 146 -3.42 -7.66 1.02
CA ILE A 146 -3.93 -8.53 2.06
C ILE A 146 -2.98 -9.72 2.24
N LEU A 147 -2.81 -10.16 3.49
CA LEU A 147 -1.97 -11.31 3.81
C LEU A 147 -2.79 -12.60 3.72
N LEU A 148 -2.34 -13.55 2.90
CA LEU A 148 -2.94 -14.88 2.75
C LEU A 148 -1.85 -15.94 2.72
N ASN A 149 -1.88 -16.89 3.66
CA ASN A 149 -0.98 -18.07 3.65
C ASN A 149 0.50 -17.70 3.46
N ASN A 150 1.00 -16.71 4.23
CA ASN A 150 2.34 -16.11 4.13
C ASN A 150 2.66 -15.37 2.82
N ASN A 151 1.70 -15.15 1.94
CA ASN A 151 1.88 -14.38 0.72
C ASN A 151 1.11 -13.05 0.83
N ILE A 152 1.64 -12.01 0.19
CA ILE A 152 0.90 -10.77 0.04
C ILE A 152 0.15 -10.85 -1.29
N ILE A 153 -1.17 -10.83 -1.21
CA ILE A 153 -2.05 -10.74 -2.38
C ILE A 153 -2.41 -9.27 -2.55
N TYR A 154 -2.37 -8.80 -3.79
CA TYR A 154 -2.68 -7.42 -4.09
C TYR A 154 -3.37 -7.28 -5.43
N THR A 155 -4.13 -6.20 -5.61
CA THR A 155 -4.71 -5.85 -6.91
C THR A 155 -3.77 -4.93 -7.65
N ASP A 156 -3.48 -5.20 -8.91
CA ASP A 156 -2.67 -4.32 -9.75
C ASP A 156 -3.14 -4.34 -11.21
N PHE A 157 -2.65 -3.42 -12.02
CA PHE A 157 -2.90 -3.36 -13.46
C PHE A 157 -1.59 -3.50 -14.23
N THR A 158 -1.57 -4.42 -15.19
CA THR A 158 -0.52 -4.47 -16.21
C THR A 158 -1.14 -4.27 -17.58
N THR A 159 -0.35 -3.78 -18.54
CA THR A 159 -0.81 -3.70 -19.94
C THR A 159 -1.08 -5.08 -20.54
N THR A 160 -0.48 -6.13 -19.98
CA THR A 160 -0.68 -7.52 -20.41
C THR A 160 -2.00 -8.11 -19.90
N TYR A 161 -2.31 -7.94 -18.62
CA TYR A 161 -3.42 -8.65 -17.97
C TYR A 161 -4.57 -7.74 -17.53
N GLY A 162 -4.48 -6.43 -17.72
CA GLY A 162 -5.45 -5.52 -17.11
C GLY A 162 -5.37 -5.57 -15.57
N ARG A 163 -6.46 -5.19 -14.89
CA ARG A 163 -6.53 -5.21 -13.43
C ARG A 163 -6.87 -6.62 -12.92
N GLU A 164 -5.93 -7.22 -12.21
CA GLU A 164 -6.02 -8.60 -11.72
C GLU A 164 -5.50 -8.73 -10.28
N LEU A 165 -5.63 -9.93 -9.71
CA LEU A 165 -4.94 -10.30 -8.47
C LEU A 165 -3.51 -10.77 -8.77
N TYR A 166 -2.57 -10.23 -8.01
CA TYR A 166 -1.16 -10.55 -8.06
C TYR A 166 -0.66 -11.03 -6.70
N ILE A 167 0.48 -11.72 -6.71
CA ILE A 167 1.08 -12.33 -5.52
C ILE A 167 2.53 -11.88 -5.33
N ILE A 168 2.91 -11.61 -4.09
CA ILE A 168 4.30 -11.51 -3.63
C ILE A 168 4.55 -12.72 -2.72
N PRO A 169 5.18 -13.79 -3.23
CA PRO A 169 5.38 -15.00 -2.47
C PRO A 169 6.31 -14.77 -1.26
N ASN A 170 5.87 -15.14 -0.06
CA ASN A 170 6.63 -14.98 1.18
C ASN A 170 7.14 -13.55 1.47
N GLY A 171 6.56 -12.53 0.82
CA GLY A 171 7.03 -11.16 0.92
C GLY A 171 8.42 -10.92 0.30
N MET A 172 8.88 -11.81 -0.56
CA MET A 172 10.17 -11.69 -1.24
C MET A 172 10.05 -10.80 -2.49
N PRO A 173 11.09 -10.03 -2.86
CA PRO A 173 11.07 -9.22 -4.06
C PRO A 173 10.84 -10.10 -5.28
N VAL A 174 9.96 -9.67 -6.18
CA VAL A 174 9.69 -10.35 -7.44
C VAL A 174 10.26 -9.51 -8.60
N ALA A 175 10.87 -10.16 -9.59
CA ALA A 175 11.44 -9.46 -10.75
C ALA A 175 10.36 -8.84 -11.66
N SER A 176 9.15 -9.38 -11.60
CA SER A 176 7.97 -8.89 -12.31
C SER A 176 6.72 -9.23 -11.51
N PRO A 177 5.61 -8.47 -11.65
CA PRO A 177 4.33 -8.84 -11.08
C PRO A 177 3.93 -10.26 -11.46
N GLN A 178 3.47 -11.04 -10.49
CA GLN A 178 3.02 -12.42 -10.70
C GLN A 178 1.50 -12.47 -10.58
N VAL A 179 0.80 -12.59 -11.71
CA VAL A 179 -0.66 -12.73 -11.73
C VAL A 179 -1.06 -14.09 -11.16
N ILE A 180 -2.06 -14.14 -10.29
CA ILE A 180 -2.58 -15.39 -9.74
C ILE A 180 -3.36 -16.15 -10.81
N LYS A 181 -4.24 -15.44 -11.51
CA LYS A 181 -5.06 -15.92 -12.61
C LYS A 181 -5.46 -14.73 -13.46
N ASP A 182 -5.36 -14.89 -14.78
CA ASP A 182 -5.99 -13.97 -15.73
C ASP A 182 -7.47 -14.34 -15.82
N ILE A 183 -8.30 -13.64 -15.03
CA ILE A 183 -9.74 -13.94 -14.93
C ILE A 183 -10.46 -13.51 -16.20
N ARG A 184 -10.00 -12.42 -16.83
CA ARG A 184 -10.57 -11.89 -18.06
C ARG A 184 -9.52 -11.80 -19.16
N PRO A 185 -9.13 -12.94 -19.77
CA PRO A 185 -8.12 -12.93 -20.82
C PRO A 185 -8.60 -12.14 -22.04
N GLY A 186 -7.74 -11.27 -22.55
CA GLY A 186 -7.96 -10.58 -23.82
C GLY A 186 -7.85 -11.52 -25.03
N ASP A 187 -8.39 -11.10 -26.18
CA ASP A 187 -8.14 -11.78 -27.45
C ASP A 187 -6.65 -11.62 -27.81
N ASN A 188 -5.91 -12.72 -27.81
CA ASN A 188 -4.47 -12.82 -28.11
C ASN A 188 -4.06 -12.43 -29.56
N GLY A 189 -4.82 -11.57 -30.25
CA GLY A 189 -4.80 -11.48 -31.72
C GLY A 189 -4.96 -10.11 -32.39
N GLY A 190 -5.10 -8.96 -31.70
CA GLY A 190 -4.97 -7.68 -32.42
C GLY A 190 -5.57 -6.44 -31.79
N GLN A 191 -4.79 -5.35 -31.88
CA GLN A 191 -5.20 -3.95 -31.96
C GLN A 191 -5.88 -3.29 -30.75
N ASN A 192 -6.15 -3.99 -29.64
CA ASN A 192 -6.54 -3.34 -28.39
C ASN A 192 -5.58 -3.73 -27.24
N PRO A 193 -4.50 -2.97 -26.99
CA PRO A 193 -3.50 -3.27 -25.95
C PRO A 193 -4.00 -2.98 -24.52
N ILE A 194 -5.29 -2.70 -24.35
CA ILE A 194 -5.96 -2.69 -23.06
C ILE A 194 -6.43 -4.11 -22.78
N GLY A 195 -5.63 -4.87 -22.03
CA GLY A 195 -6.05 -6.15 -21.47
C GLY A 195 -7.46 -6.00 -20.90
N LEU A 196 -8.37 -6.88 -21.31
CA LEU A 196 -9.67 -6.94 -20.70
C LEU A 196 -9.45 -7.08 -19.18
N SER A 197 -10.08 -6.21 -18.41
CA SER A 197 -9.83 -6.09 -16.98
C SER A 197 -10.89 -6.86 -16.22
N SER A 198 -10.49 -7.68 -15.24
CA SER A 198 -11.45 -8.29 -14.32
C SER A 198 -11.93 -7.31 -13.25
N ASP A 199 -11.24 -6.19 -13.09
CA ASP A 199 -11.51 -5.17 -12.08
C ASP A 199 -11.64 -5.76 -10.66
N ALA A 200 -10.81 -6.77 -10.37
CA ALA A 200 -10.75 -7.49 -9.09
C ALA A 200 -10.70 -6.54 -7.89
N ARG A 201 -11.69 -6.55 -6.97
CA ARG A 201 -11.80 -5.57 -5.86
C ARG A 201 -12.48 -6.14 -4.62
N GLN A 202 -12.38 -5.40 -3.51
CA GLN A 202 -13.00 -5.73 -2.22
C GLN A 202 -12.52 -7.08 -1.67
N LEU A 203 -11.21 -7.24 -1.53
CA LEU A 203 -10.54 -8.44 -1.06
C LEU A 203 -10.83 -8.64 0.43
N ASN A 204 -11.41 -9.77 0.80
CA ASN A 204 -11.69 -10.12 2.18
C ASN A 204 -11.24 -11.55 2.49
N ILE A 205 -10.64 -11.76 3.67
CA ILE A 205 -10.25 -13.10 4.11
C ILE A 205 -11.48 -13.92 4.50
N LEU A 206 -11.57 -15.13 3.97
CA LEU A 206 -12.51 -16.17 4.37
C LEU A 206 -11.73 -17.46 4.63
N GLY A 207 -11.34 -17.68 5.90
CA GLY A 207 -10.51 -18.82 6.28
C GLY A 207 -9.12 -18.75 5.62
N ASN A 208 -8.77 -19.76 4.82
CA ASN A 208 -7.50 -19.84 4.09
C ASN A 208 -7.64 -19.37 2.63
N SER A 209 -8.64 -18.53 2.35
CA SER A 209 -8.94 -18.01 1.02
C SER A 209 -9.30 -16.52 1.09
N ILE A 210 -9.27 -15.86 -0.06
CA ILE A 210 -9.81 -14.51 -0.26
C ILE A 210 -11.10 -14.63 -1.07
N ILE A 211 -12.15 -13.93 -0.64
CA ILE A 211 -13.32 -13.63 -1.46
C ILE A 211 -13.20 -12.22 -2.04
N PHE A 212 -13.64 -12.03 -3.28
CA PHE A 212 -13.51 -10.76 -3.99
C PHE A 212 -14.53 -10.65 -5.14
N VAL A 213 -14.75 -9.42 -5.65
CA VAL A 213 -15.51 -9.18 -6.88
C VAL A 213 -14.58 -9.22 -8.07
N ALA A 214 -14.97 -9.88 -9.16
CA ALA A 214 -14.32 -9.78 -10.47
C ALA A 214 -15.29 -10.06 -11.63
N ASP A 215 -14.97 -9.55 -12.81
CA ASP A 215 -15.68 -9.76 -14.08
C ASP A 215 -14.85 -10.63 -15.04
N ASP A 216 -15.35 -11.82 -15.41
CA ASP A 216 -14.70 -12.70 -16.40
C ASP A 216 -14.99 -12.33 -17.87
N GLY A 217 -15.72 -11.23 -18.09
CA GLY A 217 -16.14 -10.77 -19.41
C GLY A 217 -17.35 -11.51 -19.98
N THR A 218 -17.84 -12.55 -19.29
CA THR A 218 -19.00 -13.35 -19.72
C THR A 218 -20.19 -13.20 -18.78
N THR A 219 -19.95 -13.16 -17.47
CA THR A 219 -20.98 -13.08 -16.43
C THR A 219 -21.12 -11.69 -15.82
N GLY A 220 -20.16 -10.78 -16.08
CA GLY A 220 -20.10 -9.49 -15.40
C GLY A 220 -19.49 -9.63 -13.99
N ASP A 221 -19.59 -8.58 -13.18
CA ASP A 221 -19.14 -8.62 -11.79
C ASP A 221 -19.88 -9.71 -10.98
N GLU A 222 -19.10 -10.68 -10.50
CA GLU A 222 -19.58 -11.79 -9.68
C GLU A 222 -18.65 -12.04 -8.47
N LEU A 223 -19.05 -12.98 -7.60
CA LEU A 223 -18.29 -13.36 -6.41
C LEU A 223 -17.28 -14.48 -6.70
N TRP A 224 -16.00 -14.18 -6.51
CA TRP A 224 -14.89 -15.10 -6.73
C TRP A 224 -14.22 -15.47 -5.41
N ILE A 225 -13.55 -16.63 -5.40
CA ILE A 225 -12.70 -17.10 -4.32
C ILE A 225 -11.33 -17.49 -4.87
N THR A 226 -10.27 -17.26 -4.10
CA THR A 226 -8.91 -17.73 -4.39
C THR A 226 -8.24 -18.20 -3.10
N ASP A 227 -7.42 -19.26 -3.18
CA ASP A 227 -6.48 -19.66 -2.12
C ASP A 227 -5.07 -19.08 -2.33
N GLY A 228 -4.90 -18.20 -3.33
CA GLY A 228 -3.61 -17.66 -3.77
C GLY A 228 -3.00 -18.41 -4.96
N THR A 229 -3.69 -19.40 -5.54
CA THR A 229 -3.24 -20.17 -6.70
C THR A 229 -4.20 -20.05 -7.89
N ASP A 230 -3.71 -20.24 -9.10
CA ASP A 230 -4.55 -20.26 -10.32
C ASP A 230 -5.66 -21.31 -10.24
N SER A 231 -5.32 -22.54 -9.82
CA SER A 231 -6.26 -23.66 -9.72
C SER A 231 -7.29 -23.50 -8.60
N GLY A 232 -6.94 -22.81 -7.51
CA GLY A 232 -7.86 -22.44 -6.44
C GLY A 232 -8.68 -21.19 -6.72
N THR A 233 -8.42 -20.48 -7.83
CA THR A 233 -9.15 -19.26 -8.21
C THR A 233 -10.35 -19.58 -9.09
N GLN A 234 -11.55 -19.40 -8.53
CA GLN A 234 -12.80 -19.79 -9.18
C GLN A 234 -13.98 -18.90 -8.77
N LEU A 235 -14.97 -18.83 -9.66
CA LEU A 235 -16.28 -18.26 -9.39
C LEU A 235 -16.98 -19.10 -8.32
N ILE A 236 -17.38 -18.50 -7.19
CA ILE A 236 -18.10 -19.23 -6.13
C ILE A 236 -19.45 -19.71 -6.65
N LYS A 237 -20.17 -18.80 -7.30
CA LYS A 237 -21.45 -19.05 -7.96
C LYS A 237 -21.77 -17.87 -8.86
N GLY A 238 -22.15 -18.12 -10.11
CA GLY A 238 -22.86 -17.13 -10.92
C GLY A 238 -24.22 -16.90 -10.29
N ILE A 239 -24.37 -15.86 -9.46
CA ILE A 239 -25.60 -15.59 -8.72
C ILE A 239 -26.69 -15.17 -9.71
N ARG A 240 -26.30 -14.58 -10.84
CA ARG A 240 -27.19 -14.22 -11.95
C ARG A 240 -26.75 -14.89 -13.26
N PRO A 241 -27.51 -15.86 -13.78
CA PRO A 241 -27.13 -16.63 -14.96
C PRO A 241 -26.90 -15.83 -16.26
N ASN A 242 -27.39 -14.59 -16.34
CA ASN A 242 -27.36 -13.76 -17.55
C ASN A 242 -26.94 -12.31 -17.27
N GLY A 243 -26.08 -12.06 -16.28
CA GLY A 243 -25.47 -10.73 -16.08
C GLY A 243 -25.01 -10.48 -14.64
N SER A 244 -24.39 -9.32 -14.43
CA SER A 244 -23.74 -8.97 -13.16
C SER A 244 -24.66 -9.03 -11.92
N SER A 245 -24.19 -9.72 -10.87
CA SER A 245 -24.82 -9.71 -9.54
C SER A 245 -24.51 -8.45 -8.74
N ASN A 246 -23.54 -7.65 -9.18
CA ASN A 246 -23.05 -6.43 -8.52
C ASN A 246 -22.84 -6.62 -7.00
N PRO A 247 -22.03 -7.62 -6.58
CA PRO A 247 -21.75 -7.81 -5.17
C PRO A 247 -21.02 -6.57 -4.62
N THR A 248 -21.43 -6.10 -3.44
CA THR A 248 -20.84 -4.93 -2.79
C THR A 248 -20.78 -5.13 -1.27
N ALA A 249 -19.90 -4.37 -0.62
CA ALA A 249 -19.86 -4.23 0.84
C ALA A 249 -19.61 -5.55 1.60
N PHE A 250 -18.60 -6.31 1.19
CA PHE A 250 -18.06 -7.36 2.05
C PHE A 250 -17.56 -6.74 3.35
N ILE A 251 -18.06 -7.24 4.47
CA ILE A 251 -17.63 -6.86 5.80
C ILE A 251 -16.79 -8.01 6.38
N SER A 252 -15.67 -7.66 7.01
CA SER A 252 -14.84 -8.55 7.82
C SER A 252 -15.11 -8.36 9.31
#